data_AF-A0A829F1S0-F1
#
_entry.id   AF-A0A829F1S0-F1
#
_cell.length_a   1.000
_cell.length_b   1.000
_cell.length_c   1.000
_cell.angle_alpha   90.00
_cell.angle_beta   90.00
_cell.angle_gamma   90.00
#
_symmetry.space_group_name_H-M   'P 1'
#
loop_
_entity.id
_entity.type
_entity.pdbx_description
1 polymer ?
#
loop_
_entity_poly.entity_id
_entity_poly.type
_entity_poly.pdbx_seq_one_letter_code
_entity_poly.pdbx_strand_id
1 'polypeptide(L)'
;MAKNSWELKINGHDELLVRMERYSSESERLINEALKSKGSAIAVDRITEKIPVSEADLRRGHQHAKNSRPLKTQYINLGFIIRPTRKFEYLKYPDLGIGTSKRNQPDEFMRRGLGLALDPITELLIRQFDKLNK
;
A
#
# COMPACT_ATOMS: atom_id res chain seq x y z
N MET A 1 1.80 13.53 -18.94
CA MET A 1 2.33 13.27 -17.58
C MET A 1 2.06 11.81 -17.26
N ALA A 2 3.07 11.02 -16.90
CA ALA A 2 2.87 9.62 -16.52
C ALA A 2 2.01 9.54 -15.25
N LYS A 3 1.05 8.60 -15.19
CA LYS A 3 0.25 8.36 -13.99
C LYS A 3 1.17 7.91 -12.86
N ASN A 4 1.37 8.76 -11.86
CA ASN A 4 2.18 8.48 -10.66
C ASN A 4 1.34 7.86 -9.52
N SER A 5 0.30 7.09 -9.85
CA SER A 5 -0.65 6.55 -8.88
C SER A 5 -0.91 5.07 -9.15
N TRP A 6 -0.65 4.23 -8.16
CA TRP A 6 -1.09 2.84 -8.15
C TRP A 6 -2.51 2.79 -7.60
N GLU A 7 -3.46 2.33 -8.41
CA GLU A 7 -4.87 2.16 -8.04
C GLU A 7 -5.20 0.68 -8.06
N LEU A 8 -5.80 0.18 -6.98
CA LEU A 8 -6.27 -1.20 -6.87
C LEU A 8 -7.80 -1.16 -6.74
N LYS A 9 -8.50 -1.81 -7.67
CA LYS A 9 -9.96 -1.96 -7.60
C LYS A 9 -10.30 -3.20 -6.78
N ILE A 10 -11.20 -3.02 -5.83
CA ILE A 10 -11.71 -4.03 -4.91
C ILE A 10 -12.84 -4.79 -5.63
N ASN A 11 -12.55 -5.97 -6.20
CA ASN A 11 -13.55 -6.82 -6.86
C ASN A 11 -13.79 -8.08 -6.00
N GLY A 12 -15.05 -8.45 -5.74
CA GLY A 12 -15.40 -9.66 -4.98
C GLY A 12 -15.53 -9.47 -3.46
N HIS A 13 -15.79 -8.25 -3.00
CA HIS A 13 -15.94 -7.92 -1.58
C HIS A 13 -17.39 -7.51 -1.25
N ASP A 14 -18.35 -8.30 -1.75
CA ASP A 14 -19.79 -8.02 -1.64
C ASP A 14 -20.24 -7.90 -0.17
N GLU A 15 -19.59 -8.65 0.72
CA GLU A 15 -19.87 -8.62 2.16
C GLU A 15 -19.53 -7.29 2.83
N LEU A 16 -18.48 -6.61 2.33
CA LEU A 16 -18.08 -5.27 2.78
C LEU A 16 -19.10 -4.24 2.28
N LEU A 17 -19.53 -4.36 1.02
CA LEU A 17 -20.52 -3.46 0.42
C LEU A 17 -21.86 -3.51 1.16
N VAL A 18 -22.37 -4.71 1.45
CA VAL A 18 -23.63 -4.89 2.21
C VAL A 18 -23.56 -4.26 3.60
N ARG A 19 -22.40 -4.32 4.27
CA ARG A 19 -22.21 -3.69 5.60
C ARG A 19 -22.12 -2.17 5.49
N MET A 20 -21.47 -1.65 4.46
CA MET A 20 -21.32 -0.21 4.23
C MET A 20 -22.66 0.49 3.97
N GLU A 21 -23.56 -0.13 3.19
CA GLU A 21 -24.88 0.42 2.84
C GLU A 21 -25.78 0.66 4.06
N ARG A 22 -25.61 -0.13 5.13
CA ARG A 22 -26.45 -0.02 6.34
C ARG A 22 -26.16 1.22 7.20
N TYR A 23 -25.00 1.88 7.05
CA TYR A 23 -24.52 2.90 8.01
C TYR A 23 -23.77 4.10 7.40
N SER A 24 -24.26 4.73 6.32
CA SER A 24 -23.49 5.69 5.50
C SER A 24 -22.47 6.62 6.21
N SER A 25 -22.83 7.36 7.27
CA SER A 25 -21.90 8.27 7.97
C SER A 25 -21.00 7.59 9.00
N GLU A 26 -21.50 6.60 9.74
CA GLU A 26 -20.70 5.83 10.71
C GLU A 26 -19.73 4.88 10.01
N SER A 27 -20.15 4.30 8.88
CA SER A 27 -19.35 3.52 7.94
C SER A 27 -18.13 4.31 7.48
N GLU A 28 -18.33 5.55 7.01
CA GLU A 28 -17.25 6.39 6.50
C GLU A 28 -16.21 6.70 7.59
N ARG A 29 -16.67 7.09 8.78
CA ARG A 29 -15.77 7.33 9.93
C ARG A 29 -14.98 6.07 10.27
N LEU A 30 -15.65 4.93 10.38
CA LEU A 30 -15.03 3.66 10.74
C LEU A 30 -14.01 3.20 9.71
N ILE A 31 -14.31 3.32 8.42
CA ILE A 31 -13.37 3.01 7.34
C ILE A 31 -12.12 3.91 7.47
N ASN A 32 -12.32 5.22 7.59
CA ASN A 32 -11.21 6.16 7.72
C ASN A 32 -10.33 5.85 8.94
N GLU A 33 -10.92 5.53 10.09
CA GLU A 33 -10.21 5.14 11.30
C GLU A 33 -9.45 3.82 11.13
N ALA A 34 -10.06 2.80 10.53
CA ALA A 34 -9.44 1.51 10.28
C ALA A 34 -8.24 1.62 9.32
N LEU A 35 -8.42 2.35 8.21
CA LEU A 35 -7.38 2.59 7.21
C LEU A 35 -6.22 3.39 7.80
N LYS A 36 -6.50 4.40 8.64
CA LYS A 36 -5.48 5.24 9.29
C LYS A 36 -4.75 4.52 10.43
N SER A 37 -5.44 3.71 11.22
CA SER A 37 -4.86 3.05 12.39
C SER A 37 -4.00 1.84 12.03
N LYS A 38 -4.43 1.03 11.06
CA LYS A 38 -3.76 -0.23 10.70
C LYS A 38 -3.65 -0.47 9.21
N GLY A 39 -4.65 -0.08 8.41
CA GLY A 39 -4.69 -0.40 6.98
C GLY A 39 -3.46 0.09 6.23
N SER A 40 -3.03 1.33 6.44
CA SER A 40 -1.83 1.86 5.80
C SER A 40 -0.53 1.19 6.25
N ALA A 41 -0.46 0.75 7.52
CA ALA A 41 0.72 0.06 8.03
C ALA A 41 0.88 -1.31 7.34
N ILE A 42 -0.22 -2.06 7.21
CA ILE A 42 -0.26 -3.34 6.47
C ILE A 42 0.26 -3.14 5.04
N ALA A 43 -0.23 -2.12 4.33
CA ALA A 43 0.20 -1.85 2.97
C ALA A 43 1.69 -1.42 2.89
N VAL A 44 2.16 -0.58 3.82
CA VAL A 44 3.58 -0.19 3.89
C VAL A 44 4.47 -1.41 4.12
N ASP A 45 4.08 -2.31 5.02
CA ASP A 45 4.85 -3.51 5.34
C ASP A 45 4.94 -4.44 4.13
N ARG A 46 3.80 -4.74 3.48
CA ARG A 46 3.76 -5.60 2.29
C ARG A 46 4.53 -5.03 1.10
N ILE A 47 4.49 -3.71 0.90
CA ILE A 47 5.31 -3.05 -0.13
C ILE A 47 6.79 -3.16 0.24
N THR A 48 7.14 -2.87 1.49
CA THR A 48 8.53 -2.90 1.98
C THR A 48 9.13 -4.30 1.85
N GLU A 49 8.35 -5.36 2.09
CA GLU A 49 8.76 -6.74 1.86
C GLU A 49 9.20 -7.00 0.41
N LYS A 50 8.53 -6.38 -0.57
CA LYS A 50 8.76 -6.55 -2.00
C LYS A 50 9.85 -5.64 -2.59
N ILE A 51 10.33 -4.65 -1.85
CA ILE A 51 11.45 -3.80 -2.31
C ILE A 51 12.67 -4.70 -2.56
N PRO A 52 13.22 -4.72 -3.79
CA PRO A 52 14.38 -5.54 -4.12
C PRO A 52 15.61 -5.05 -3.34
N VAL A 53 16.43 -6.00 -2.90
CA VAL A 53 17.72 -5.73 -2.25
C VAL A 53 18.77 -6.50 -3.02
N SER A 54 19.82 -5.82 -3.53
CA SER A 54 20.89 -6.53 -4.22
C SER A 54 21.82 -7.22 -3.22
N GLU A 55 22.35 -8.40 -3.58
CA GLU A 55 23.33 -9.12 -2.75
C GLU A 55 24.64 -8.32 -2.55
N ALA A 56 24.98 -7.45 -3.50
CA ALA A 56 26.13 -6.56 -3.38
C ALA A 56 25.90 -5.47 -2.32
N ASP A 57 24.68 -4.92 -2.25
CA ASP A 57 24.32 -3.92 -1.25
C ASP A 57 24.23 -4.52 0.16
N LEU A 58 23.73 -5.75 0.27
CA LEU A 58 23.76 -6.51 1.53
C LEU A 58 25.19 -6.71 2.05
N ARG A 59 26.12 -7.07 1.16
CA ARG A 59 27.54 -7.28 1.50
C ARG A 59 28.28 -6.02 1.91
N ARG A 60 27.86 -4.85 1.42
CA ARG A 60 28.50 -3.55 1.73
C ARG A 60 28.07 -2.95 3.08
N GLY A 61 27.11 -3.54 3.77
CA GLY A 61 26.68 -3.09 5.11
C GLY A 61 25.99 -1.71 5.12
N HIS A 62 25.63 -1.16 3.96
CA HIS A 62 24.89 0.11 3.89
C HIS A 62 23.43 -0.07 4.32
N GLN A 63 22.87 0.94 4.99
CA GLN A 63 21.47 0.93 5.42
C GLN A 63 20.54 0.95 4.19
N HIS A 64 20.00 -0.21 3.84
CA HIS A 64 19.15 -0.36 2.66
C HIS A 64 17.82 0.41 2.79
N ALA A 65 17.23 0.82 1.67
CA ALA A 65 15.92 1.48 1.64
C ALA A 65 14.86 0.70 2.43
N LYS A 66 14.82 -0.62 2.23
CA LYS A 66 13.95 -1.56 2.95
C LYS A 66 13.99 -1.41 4.47
N ASN A 67 15.15 -1.06 5.03
CA ASN A 67 15.37 -0.95 6.47
C ASN A 67 15.34 0.51 6.98
N SER A 68 15.01 1.46 6.10
CA SER A 68 15.16 2.90 6.36
C SER A 68 13.83 3.66 6.30
N ARG A 69 12.69 2.95 6.46
CA ARG A 69 11.33 3.51 6.32
C ARG A 69 11.18 4.30 5.01
N PRO A 70 11.24 3.62 3.85
CA PRO A 70 11.40 4.32 2.58
C PRO A 70 10.12 4.96 2.06
N LEU A 71 8.98 4.61 2.66
CA LEU A 71 7.65 4.99 2.23
C LEU A 71 7.03 5.98 3.22
N LYS A 72 6.12 6.80 2.69
CA LYS A 72 5.23 7.66 3.47
C LYS A 72 3.80 7.49 2.99
N THR A 73 2.89 7.70 3.92
CA THR A 73 1.45 7.60 3.70
C THR A 73 0.82 8.99 3.70
N GLN A 74 -0.09 9.23 2.78
CA GLN A 74 -0.98 10.38 2.77
C GLN A 74 -2.42 9.87 2.83
N TYR A 75 -3.17 10.26 3.86
CA TYR A 75 -4.56 9.84 4.03
C TYR A 75 -5.48 10.69 3.15
N ILE A 76 -6.48 10.04 2.58
CA ILE A 76 -7.58 10.66 1.83
C ILE A 76 -8.89 10.08 2.36
N ASN A 77 -10.03 10.66 2.00
CA ASN A 77 -11.29 10.07 2.39
C ASN A 77 -11.42 8.65 1.80
N LEU A 78 -11.78 7.69 2.66
CA LEU A 78 -11.94 6.27 2.33
C LEU A 78 -10.69 5.61 1.74
N GLY A 79 -9.50 6.16 2.01
CA GLY A 79 -8.28 5.66 1.38
C GLY A 79 -6.98 6.23 1.90
N PHE A 80 -5.90 5.80 1.28
CA PHE A 80 -4.58 6.38 1.48
C PHE A 80 -3.72 6.20 0.23
N ILE A 81 -2.71 7.05 0.11
CA ILE A 81 -1.72 7.02 -0.95
C ILE A 81 -0.37 6.70 -0.31
N ILE A 82 0.29 5.65 -0.79
CA ILE A 82 1.66 5.30 -0.40
C ILE A 82 2.61 5.75 -1.50
N ARG A 83 3.68 6.44 -1.11
CA ARG A 83 4.72 6.91 -2.02
C ARG A 83 6.08 6.86 -1.35
N PRO A 84 7.18 6.76 -2.12
CA PRO A 84 8.51 6.92 -1.55
C PRO A 84 8.69 8.29 -0.89
N THR A 85 9.50 8.36 0.15
CA THR A 85 9.97 9.64 0.70
C THR A 85 10.95 10.30 -0.28
N ARG A 86 11.26 11.59 -0.07
CA ARG A 86 12.17 12.33 -0.97
C ARG A 86 13.55 11.66 -1.08
N LYS A 87 14.07 11.11 0.02
CA LYS A 87 15.35 10.38 0.06
C LYS A 87 15.33 9.11 -0.80
N PHE A 88 14.16 8.45 -0.87
CA PHE A 88 13.97 7.19 -1.57
C PHE A 88 13.16 7.34 -2.86
N GLU A 89 13.05 8.56 -3.40
CA GLU A 89 12.25 8.82 -4.61
C GLU A 89 12.76 8.03 -5.82
N TYR A 90 14.04 7.65 -5.81
CA TYR A 90 14.63 6.79 -6.81
C TYR A 90 13.98 5.41 -6.93
N LEU A 91 13.22 4.94 -5.92
CA LEU A 91 12.48 3.68 -5.98
C LEU A 91 11.46 3.62 -7.12
N LYS A 92 10.98 4.77 -7.62
CA LYS A 92 10.07 4.81 -8.79
C LYS A 92 10.72 4.29 -10.08
N TYR A 93 12.04 4.42 -10.22
CA TYR A 93 12.75 4.00 -11.43
C TYR A 93 12.71 2.47 -11.62
N PRO A 94 13.17 1.65 -10.66
CA PRO A 94 13.07 0.19 -10.77
C PRO A 94 11.61 -0.30 -10.72
N ASP A 95 10.74 0.34 -9.93
CA ASP A 95 9.32 -0.08 -9.85
C ASP A 95 8.61 0.03 -11.20
N LEU A 96 8.78 1.16 -11.90
CA LEU A 96 8.11 1.46 -13.16
C LEU A 96 8.92 1.10 -14.39
N GLY A 97 10.15 0.59 -14.23
CA GLY A 97 11.06 0.32 -15.35
C GLY A 97 11.48 1.57 -16.14
N ILE A 98 11.39 2.76 -15.54
CA ILE A 98 11.70 4.02 -16.23
C ILE A 98 13.19 4.38 -16.08
N GLY A 99 13.85 4.77 -17.18
CA GLY A 99 15.28 5.16 -17.17
C GLY A 99 16.00 4.83 -18.47
N THR A 100 17.31 5.08 -18.51
CA THR A 100 18.16 4.92 -19.70
C THR A 100 18.85 3.56 -19.80
N SER A 101 18.77 2.73 -18.76
CA SER A 101 19.36 1.39 -18.76
C SER A 101 18.58 0.43 -19.68
N LYS A 102 19.30 -0.32 -20.51
CA LYS A 102 18.70 -1.29 -21.44
C LYS A 102 18.06 -2.45 -20.65
N ARG A 103 16.85 -2.87 -21.03
CA ARG A 103 16.06 -3.98 -20.45
C ARG A 103 15.41 -3.72 -19.08
N ASN A 104 15.00 -2.49 -18.80
CA ASN A 104 14.26 -2.14 -17.58
C ASN A 104 12.83 -2.73 -17.58
N GLN A 105 12.69 -4.01 -17.29
CA GLN A 105 11.39 -4.58 -16.91
C GLN A 105 10.97 -3.97 -15.56
N PRO A 106 9.71 -3.54 -15.40
CA PRO A 106 9.24 -2.99 -14.13
C PRO A 106 9.21 -4.07 -13.05
N ASP A 107 9.80 -3.76 -11.89
CA ASP A 107 9.77 -4.68 -10.74
C ASP A 107 8.38 -4.75 -10.09
N GLU A 108 7.56 -3.71 -10.28
CA GLU A 108 6.19 -3.57 -9.79
C GLU A 108 6.02 -3.93 -8.29
N PHE A 109 7.05 -3.72 -7.47
CA PHE A 109 7.00 -4.09 -6.05
C PHE A 109 5.96 -3.28 -5.27
N MET A 110 5.68 -2.05 -5.69
CA MET A 110 4.60 -1.22 -5.13
C MET A 110 3.24 -1.89 -5.38
N ARG A 111 2.96 -2.26 -6.64
CA ARG A 111 1.71 -2.92 -7.04
C ARG A 111 1.57 -4.29 -6.39
N ARG A 112 2.61 -5.13 -6.44
CA ARG A 112 2.60 -6.48 -5.86
C ARG A 112 2.43 -6.45 -4.34
N GLY A 113 3.11 -5.53 -3.67
CA GLY A 113 2.97 -5.32 -2.24
C GLY A 113 1.55 -4.89 -1.85
N LEU A 114 0.98 -3.92 -2.58
CA LEU A 114 -0.39 -3.48 -2.35
C LEU A 114 -1.41 -4.60 -2.62
N GLY A 115 -1.19 -5.42 -3.64
CA GLY A 115 -2.03 -6.59 -3.92
C GLY A 115 -2.07 -7.58 -2.74
N LEU A 116 -0.93 -7.84 -2.09
CA LEU A 116 -0.86 -8.68 -0.90
C LEU A 116 -1.46 -8.04 0.36
N ALA A 117 -1.65 -6.71 0.34
CA ALA A 117 -2.26 -5.98 1.45
C ALA A 117 -3.79 -5.93 1.34
N LEU A 118 -4.37 -6.23 0.17
CA LEU A 118 -5.82 -6.09 -0.04
C LEU A 118 -6.61 -6.97 0.93
N ASP A 119 -6.41 -8.28 0.90
CA ASP A 119 -7.14 -9.24 1.74
C ASP A 119 -7.06 -8.90 3.24
N PRO A 120 -5.88 -8.65 3.84
CA PRO A 120 -5.80 -8.30 5.26
C PRO A 120 -6.42 -6.94 5.60
N ILE A 121 -6.45 -5.98 4.66
CA ILE A 121 -7.15 -4.71 4.85
C ILE A 121 -8.65 -4.90 4.78
N THR A 122 -9.16 -5.70 3.84
CA THR A 122 -10.58 -6.05 3.76
C THR A 122 -11.04 -6.75 5.03
N GLU A 123 -10.30 -7.75 5.48
CA GLU A 123 -10.58 -8.48 6.73
C GLU A 123 -10.58 -7.52 7.94
N LEU A 124 -9.65 -6.58 7.99
CA LEU A 124 -9.64 -5.52 9.00
C LEU A 124 -10.93 -4.69 8.97
N LEU A 125 -11.40 -4.29 7.78
CA LEU A 125 -12.61 -3.49 7.64
C LEU A 125 -13.85 -4.28 8.08
N ILE A 126 -14.02 -5.52 7.61
CA ILE A 126 -15.14 -6.40 8.00
C ILE A 126 -15.22 -6.53 9.52
N ARG A 127 -14.07 -6.81 10.18
CA ARG A 127 -14.01 -6.92 11.65
C ARG A 127 -14.40 -5.65 12.38
N GLN A 128 -14.15 -4.47 11.82
CA GLN A 128 -14.57 -3.23 12.44
C GLN A 128 -16.09 -3.04 12.29
N PHE A 129 -16.65 -3.34 11.11
CA PHE A 129 -18.10 -3.30 10.92
C PHE A 129 -18.84 -4.30 11.81
N ASP A 130 -18.31 -5.50 12.02
CA ASP A 130 -18.92 -6.49 12.91
C ASP A 130 -18.99 -6.03 14.38
N LYS A 131 -18.14 -5.10 14.80
CA LYS A 131 -18.22 -4.49 16.15
C LYS A 131 -19.33 -3.47 16.28
N LEU A 132 -19.76 -2.84 15.19
CA LEU A 132 -20.92 -1.92 15.21
C LEU A 132 -22.24 -2.68 15.31
N ASN A 133 -22.27 -3.92 14.83
CA ASN A 133 -23.47 -4.77 14.82
C ASN A 133 -23.71 -5.51 16.16
N LYS A 134 -22.92 -5.26 17.20
CA LYS A 134 -23.07 -5.80 18.56
C LYS A 134 -23.53 -4.71 19.52
#